data_AF-A0A6J5IMY4-F1
#
_entry.id   AF-A0A6J5IMY4-F1
#
_cell.length_a   1.000
_cell.length_b   1.000
_cell.length_c   1.000
_cell.angle_alpha   90.00
_cell.angle_beta   90.00
_cell.angle_gamma   90.00
#
_symmetry.space_group_name_H-M   'P 1'
#
loop_
_entity.id
_entity.type
_entity.pdbx_description
1 polymer ?
#
loop_
_entity_poly.entity_id
_entity_poly.type
_entity_poly.pdbx_seq_one_letter_code
_entity_poly.pdbx_strand_id
1 'polypeptide(L)'
;MVAFSEVRIELNLLISPISTELNGGGVAGDITVTEPIEPRDELYFVRMIAWSYVALFELFPVPLKRLVTLLRASDNAAYKRFCATRDAVHAIRTLQSHNLGESSKHNERLKNLASAWITQYGGSPSSWDICCSHLCDHMYDAFKALRSIWLSSVSAAEDKEAFIDDLKSALLKDWPAYSFDSAVIEAADTIGLNAFDVVAYRDIHIESWRRLANFFQDRDEAHKAVKRAIFVQMKGQFGDLASTP
;
A
#
# COMPACT_ATOMS: atom_id res chain seq x y z
N MET A 1 12.53 -16.50 18.97
CA MET A 1 12.97 -15.53 17.97
C MET A 1 12.50 -16.06 16.65
N VAL A 2 11.61 -15.33 16.00
CA VAL A 2 10.94 -15.77 14.77
C VAL A 2 11.92 -15.72 13.61
N ALA A 3 11.96 -16.76 12.79
CA ALA A 3 12.70 -16.79 11.53
C ALA A 3 11.91 -16.11 10.40
N PHE A 4 12.60 -15.57 9.41
CA PHE A 4 11.93 -14.96 8.25
C PHE A 4 10.98 -15.93 7.50
N SER A 5 11.32 -17.23 7.47
CA SER A 5 10.44 -18.27 6.93
C SER A 5 9.09 -18.36 7.65
N GLU A 6 9.06 -18.17 8.97
CA GLU A 6 7.83 -18.15 9.77
C GLU A 6 7.00 -16.89 9.48
N VAL A 7 7.64 -15.73 9.27
CA VAL A 7 6.97 -14.50 8.83
C VAL A 7 6.27 -14.71 7.48
N ARG A 8 6.97 -15.34 6.52
CA ARG A 8 6.40 -15.69 5.21
C ARG A 8 5.22 -16.65 5.31
N ILE A 9 5.35 -17.68 6.14
CA ILE A 9 4.27 -18.64 6.38
C ILE A 9 3.05 -17.92 6.95
N GLU A 10 3.24 -17.06 7.95
CA GLU A 10 2.12 -16.34 8.57
C GLU A 10 1.43 -15.38 7.58
N LEU A 11 2.20 -14.70 6.72
CA LEU A 11 1.65 -13.88 5.65
C LEU A 11 0.84 -14.72 4.64
N ASN A 12 1.35 -15.88 4.25
CA ASN A 12 0.63 -16.77 3.32
C ASN A 12 -0.65 -17.34 3.94
N LEU A 13 -0.63 -17.66 5.24
CA LEU A 13 -1.81 -18.11 5.99
C LEU A 13 -2.87 -17.00 6.12
N LEU A 14 -2.46 -15.73 6.05
CA LEU A 14 -3.37 -14.59 5.96
C LEU A 14 -3.92 -14.41 4.54
N ILE A 15 -3.07 -14.39 3.52
CA ILE A 15 -3.45 -14.00 2.16
C ILE A 15 -4.18 -15.10 1.40
N SER A 16 -3.75 -16.36 1.53
CA SER A 16 -4.31 -17.45 0.73
C SER A 16 -5.83 -17.57 0.90
N PRO A 17 -6.40 -17.58 2.13
CA PRO A 17 -7.84 -17.61 2.30
C PRO A 17 -8.54 -16.37 1.72
N ILE A 18 -7.94 -15.18 1.89
CA ILE A 18 -8.50 -13.93 1.35
C ILE A 18 -8.63 -14.01 -0.17
N SER A 19 -7.56 -14.45 -0.85
CA SER A 19 -7.56 -14.60 -2.30
C SER A 19 -8.56 -15.65 -2.79
N THR A 20 -8.71 -16.76 -2.06
CA THR A 20 -9.70 -17.80 -2.39
C THR A 20 -11.13 -17.28 -2.29
N GLU A 21 -11.50 -16.61 -1.19
CA GLU A 21 -12.87 -16.10 -0.98
C GLU A 21 -13.24 -14.98 -1.95
N LEU A 22 -12.25 -14.28 -2.50
CA LEU A 22 -12.42 -13.18 -3.45
C LEU A 22 -12.17 -13.62 -4.90
N ASN A 23 -12.29 -14.93 -5.19
CA ASN A 23 -12.20 -15.52 -6.52
C ASN A 23 -10.91 -15.18 -7.29
N GLY A 24 -9.79 -14.96 -6.59
CA GLY A 24 -8.49 -14.68 -7.20
C GLY A 24 -8.42 -13.36 -8.00
N GLY A 25 -9.37 -12.44 -7.82
CA GLY A 25 -9.52 -11.22 -8.63
C GLY A 25 -8.46 -10.13 -8.41
N GLY A 26 -7.16 -10.46 -8.47
CA GLY A 26 -6.06 -9.48 -8.30
C GLY A 26 -6.01 -8.84 -6.91
N VAL A 27 -6.53 -9.56 -5.91
CA VAL A 27 -6.74 -9.09 -4.52
C VAL A 27 -5.43 -8.89 -3.78
N ALA A 28 -4.46 -9.76 -4.09
CA ALA A 28 -3.09 -9.62 -3.68
C ALA A 28 -2.19 -9.55 -4.93
N GLY A 29 -1.27 -8.58 -4.96
CA GLY A 29 -0.18 -8.55 -5.93
C GLY A 29 0.87 -9.62 -5.65
N ASP A 30 1.99 -9.54 -6.35
CA ASP A 30 3.14 -10.39 -6.12
C ASP A 30 4.24 -9.61 -5.38
N ILE A 31 4.93 -10.27 -4.44
CA ILE A 31 6.16 -9.72 -3.87
C ILE A 31 7.31 -10.01 -4.84
N THR A 32 7.70 -9.00 -5.62
CA THR A 32 8.75 -9.14 -6.65
C THR A 32 10.16 -8.84 -6.14
N VAL A 33 10.29 -8.30 -4.94
CA VAL A 33 11.59 -8.00 -4.32
C VAL A 33 12.27 -9.27 -3.80
N THR A 34 13.60 -9.31 -3.91
CA THR A 34 14.39 -10.44 -3.47
C THR A 34 14.25 -10.66 -1.96
N GLU A 35 14.01 -11.91 -1.58
CA GLU A 35 13.97 -12.31 -0.17
C GLU A 35 15.34 -12.13 0.51
N PRO A 36 15.38 -11.83 1.82
CA PRO A 36 16.61 -11.85 2.59
C PRO A 36 17.21 -13.27 2.62
N ILE A 37 18.53 -13.35 2.42
CA ILE A 37 19.30 -14.60 2.39
C ILE A 37 20.39 -14.47 3.45
N GLU A 38 20.54 -15.49 4.29
CA GLU A 38 21.58 -15.56 5.34
C GLU A 38 23.00 -15.28 4.78
N PRO A 39 23.90 -14.69 5.57
CA PRO A 39 23.79 -14.40 7.01
C PRO A 39 22.95 -13.15 7.33
N ARG A 40 22.47 -13.01 8.57
CA ARG A 40 21.75 -11.82 9.10
C ARG A 40 22.65 -10.58 9.27
N ASP A 41 23.23 -10.13 8.16
CA ASP A 41 24.02 -8.91 8.05
C ASP A 41 23.17 -7.69 7.64
N GLU A 42 23.82 -6.58 7.35
CA GLU A 42 23.14 -5.36 6.89
C GLU A 42 22.36 -5.57 5.58
N LEU A 43 22.88 -6.37 4.65
CA LEU A 43 22.22 -6.63 3.38
C LEU A 43 20.96 -7.46 3.58
N TYR A 44 21.00 -8.45 4.48
CA TYR A 44 19.80 -9.17 4.94
C TYR A 44 18.75 -8.19 5.46
N PHE A 45 19.15 -7.27 6.36
CA PHE A 45 18.23 -6.29 6.94
C PHE A 45 17.60 -5.38 5.88
N VAL A 46 18.38 -4.86 4.93
CA VAL A 46 17.88 -4.04 3.81
C VAL A 46 16.87 -4.79 2.96
N ARG A 47 17.16 -6.05 2.59
CA ARG A 47 16.23 -6.89 1.82
C ARG A 47 14.96 -7.18 2.60
N MET A 48 15.08 -7.43 3.90
CA MET A 48 13.95 -7.68 4.78
C MET A 48 13.05 -6.45 4.90
N ILE A 49 13.60 -5.24 5.00
CA ILE A 49 12.84 -3.99 4.98
C ILE A 49 12.12 -3.80 3.64
N ALA A 50 12.80 -4.02 2.51
CA ALA A 50 12.18 -3.93 1.19
C ALA A 50 11.01 -4.93 1.04
N TRP A 51 11.21 -6.18 1.44
CA TRP A 51 10.16 -7.22 1.44
C TRP A 51 8.99 -6.84 2.35
N SER A 52 9.28 -6.38 3.57
CA SER A 52 8.26 -5.98 4.55
C SER A 52 7.43 -4.79 4.06
N TYR A 53 8.07 -3.86 3.34
CA TYR A 53 7.40 -2.73 2.73
C TYR A 53 6.39 -3.20 1.69
N VAL A 54 6.80 -4.04 0.74
CA VAL A 54 5.88 -4.58 -0.27
C VAL A 54 4.72 -5.32 0.41
N ALA A 55 5.01 -6.16 1.41
CA ALA A 55 3.99 -6.91 2.15
C ALA A 55 2.96 -6.03 2.89
N LEU A 56 3.39 -4.90 3.47
CA LEU A 56 2.51 -4.02 4.27
C LEU A 56 1.85 -2.88 3.47
N PHE A 57 2.36 -2.55 2.29
CA PHE A 57 1.90 -1.37 1.55
C PHE A 57 1.34 -1.69 0.17
N GLU A 58 1.91 -2.68 -0.51
CA GLU A 58 1.63 -2.92 -1.93
C GLU A 58 0.87 -4.23 -2.16
N LEU A 59 1.08 -5.22 -1.30
CA LEU A 59 0.64 -6.57 -1.56
C LEU A 59 -0.88 -6.70 -1.59
N PHE A 60 -1.63 -6.13 -0.65
CA PHE A 60 -3.10 -6.25 -0.62
C PHE A 60 -3.74 -5.02 0.07
N PRO A 61 -3.57 -3.81 -0.48
CA PRO A 61 -3.89 -2.56 0.22
C PRO A 61 -5.36 -2.43 0.64
N VAL A 62 -6.29 -2.90 -0.18
CA VAL A 62 -7.73 -2.81 0.10
C VAL A 62 -8.15 -3.75 1.24
N PRO A 63 -7.90 -5.08 1.18
CA PRO A 63 -8.21 -5.95 2.32
C PRO A 63 -7.44 -5.55 3.58
N LEU A 64 -6.17 -5.14 3.46
CA LEU A 64 -5.37 -4.70 4.60
C LEU A 64 -6.01 -3.52 5.32
N LYS A 65 -6.46 -2.49 4.60
CA LYS A 65 -7.12 -1.32 5.19
C LYS A 65 -8.38 -1.71 5.97
N ARG A 66 -9.16 -2.67 5.46
CA ARG A 66 -10.35 -3.18 6.14
C ARG A 66 -9.99 -3.96 7.41
N LEU A 67 -9.04 -4.88 7.32
CA LEU A 67 -8.56 -5.65 8.48
C LEU A 67 -7.98 -4.74 9.57
N VAL A 68 -7.20 -3.72 9.21
CA VAL A 68 -6.65 -2.75 10.16
C VAL A 68 -7.75 -1.91 10.82
N THR A 69 -8.81 -1.58 10.10
CA THR A 69 -9.97 -0.86 10.66
C THR A 69 -10.69 -1.70 11.71
N LEU A 70 -10.88 -2.99 11.44
CA LEU A 70 -11.45 -3.95 12.38
C LEU A 70 -10.51 -4.19 13.57
N LEU A 71 -9.21 -4.37 13.32
CA LEU A 71 -8.19 -4.52 14.35
C LEU A 71 -8.22 -3.36 15.35
N ARG A 72 -8.37 -2.12 14.86
CA ARG A 72 -8.49 -0.93 15.72
C ARG A 72 -9.73 -0.98 16.62
N ALA A 73 -10.83 -1.53 16.11
CA ALA A 73 -12.09 -1.62 16.86
C ALA A 73 -12.06 -2.75 17.90
N SER A 74 -11.39 -3.86 17.61
CA SER A 74 -11.38 -5.06 18.46
C SER A 74 -10.19 -5.15 19.42
N ASP A 75 -9.00 -4.71 19.01
CA ASP A 75 -7.76 -4.77 19.80
C ASP A 75 -6.88 -3.54 19.53
N ASN A 76 -7.12 -2.48 20.30
CA ASN A 76 -6.36 -1.22 20.20
C ASN A 76 -4.85 -1.41 20.50
N ALA A 77 -4.48 -2.40 21.32
CA ALA A 77 -3.07 -2.64 21.63
C ALA A 77 -2.34 -3.27 20.43
N ALA A 78 -2.94 -4.29 19.81
CA ALA A 78 -2.42 -4.88 18.58
C ALA A 78 -2.42 -3.88 17.42
N TYR A 79 -3.46 -3.04 17.30
CA TYR A 79 -3.48 -1.95 16.32
C TYR A 79 -2.30 -0.99 16.48
N LYS A 80 -2.01 -0.53 17.70
CA LYS A 80 -0.85 0.34 17.96
C LYS A 80 0.48 -0.31 17.59
N ARG A 81 0.65 -1.61 17.91
CA ARG A 81 1.85 -2.38 17.51
C ARG A 81 1.95 -2.48 15.99
N PHE A 82 0.86 -2.84 15.31
CA PHE A 82 0.81 -2.88 13.85
C PHE A 82 1.22 -1.53 13.23
N CYS A 83 0.65 -0.42 13.71
CA CYS A 83 1.00 0.92 13.22
C CYS A 83 2.48 1.25 13.48
N ALA A 84 3.01 0.95 14.66
CA ALA A 84 4.41 1.17 14.97
C ALA A 84 5.34 0.37 14.04
N THR A 85 5.05 -0.91 13.81
CA THR A 85 5.80 -1.75 12.85
C THR A 85 5.74 -1.17 11.45
N ARG A 86 4.54 -0.82 10.97
CA ARG A 86 4.33 -0.28 9.64
C ARG A 86 5.05 1.05 9.43
N ASP A 87 4.97 1.95 10.40
CA ASP A 87 5.63 3.26 10.35
C ASP A 87 7.16 3.13 10.39
N ALA A 88 7.69 2.19 11.16
CA ALA A 88 9.13 1.88 11.19
C ALA A 88 9.62 1.33 9.85
N VAL A 89 8.93 0.34 9.27
CA VAL A 89 9.25 -0.23 7.95
C VAL A 89 9.25 0.87 6.89
N HIS A 90 8.22 1.73 6.88
CA HIS A 90 8.16 2.87 5.95
C HIS A 90 9.35 3.79 6.13
N ALA A 91 9.61 4.27 7.35
CA ALA A 91 10.69 5.22 7.62
C ALA A 91 12.07 4.68 7.26
N ILE A 92 12.37 3.42 7.62
CA ILE A 92 13.64 2.77 7.30
C ILE A 92 13.76 2.55 5.79
N ARG A 93 12.70 2.10 5.11
CA ARG A 93 12.69 1.96 3.65
C ARG A 93 12.93 3.30 2.97
N THR A 94 12.29 4.37 3.43
CA THR A 94 12.51 5.71 2.87
C THR A 94 13.96 6.14 3.04
N LEU A 95 14.54 5.93 4.22
CA LEU A 95 15.94 6.27 4.50
C LEU A 95 16.92 5.50 3.60
N GLN A 96 16.67 4.23 3.33
CA GLN A 96 17.52 3.38 2.48
C GLN A 96 17.39 3.70 0.98
N SER A 97 16.22 4.16 0.52
CA SER A 97 15.90 4.28 -0.91
C SER A 97 16.08 5.69 -1.46
N HIS A 98 15.97 6.70 -0.60
CA HIS A 98 16.02 8.09 -1.00
C HIS A 98 17.19 8.78 -0.33
N ASN A 99 17.97 9.51 -1.12
CA ASN A 99 18.79 10.60 -0.59
C ASN A 99 17.84 11.70 -0.12
N LEU A 100 17.27 11.51 1.08
CA LEU A 100 16.33 12.43 1.69
C LEU A 100 17.05 13.77 1.92
N GLY A 101 16.76 14.73 1.04
CA GLY A 101 17.26 16.10 1.16
C GLY A 101 16.99 16.67 2.54
N GLU A 102 17.93 17.48 3.03
CA GLU A 102 17.98 17.96 4.42
C GLU A 102 16.91 19.01 4.78
N SER A 103 16.06 19.41 3.84
CA SER A 103 15.27 20.64 3.97
C SER A 103 13.80 20.46 4.36
N SER A 104 13.30 19.24 4.57
CA SER A 104 11.87 19.02 4.91
C SER A 104 11.68 18.45 6.32
N LYS A 105 10.77 19.04 7.11
CA LYS A 105 10.36 18.54 8.45
C LYS A 105 9.86 17.09 8.40
N HIS A 106 9.26 16.69 7.27
CA HIS A 106 8.81 15.32 7.06
C HIS A 106 10.00 14.35 6.99
N ASN A 107 11.05 14.71 6.24
CA ASN A 107 12.26 13.90 6.11
C ASN A 107 12.98 13.75 7.46
N GLU A 108 13.09 14.83 8.22
CA GLU A 108 13.68 14.79 9.57
C GLU A 108 12.91 13.83 10.50
N ARG A 109 11.58 13.87 10.46
CA ARG A 109 10.75 12.95 11.25
C ARG A 109 11.01 11.48 10.87
N LEU A 110 11.09 11.16 9.57
CA LEU A 110 11.38 9.79 9.12
C LEU A 110 12.79 9.35 9.52
N LYS A 111 13.80 10.22 9.38
CA LYS A 111 15.17 9.97 9.84
C LYS A 111 15.17 9.65 11.35
N ASN A 112 14.53 10.50 12.15
CA ASN A 112 14.46 10.32 13.60
C ASN A 112 13.74 9.01 13.99
N LEU A 113 12.64 8.68 13.31
CA LEU A 113 11.91 7.44 13.57
C LEU A 113 12.75 6.19 13.23
N ALA A 114 13.41 6.18 12.07
CA ALA A 114 14.28 5.09 11.65
C ALA A 114 15.49 4.92 12.58
N SER A 115 16.18 6.02 12.91
CA SER A 115 17.32 6.01 13.83
C SER A 115 16.92 5.58 15.24
N ALA A 116 15.78 6.05 15.76
CA ALA A 116 15.26 5.63 17.05
C ALA A 116 14.95 4.13 17.08
N TRP A 117 14.31 3.60 16.04
CA TRP A 117 14.00 2.17 15.94
C TRP A 117 15.29 1.33 15.90
N ILE A 118 16.25 1.68 15.04
CA ILE A 118 17.53 0.96 14.92
C ILE A 118 18.30 1.02 16.24
N THR A 119 18.35 2.17 16.91
CA THR A 119 19.04 2.31 18.21
C THR A 119 18.35 1.49 19.29
N GLN A 120 17.01 1.50 19.32
CA GLN A 120 16.21 0.79 20.32
C GLN A 120 16.39 -0.73 20.24
N TYR A 121 16.42 -1.29 19.02
CA TYR A 121 16.43 -2.74 18.82
C TYR A 121 17.81 -3.30 18.44
N GLY A 122 18.66 -2.51 17.78
CA GLY A 122 20.01 -2.90 17.37
C GLY A 122 21.13 -2.49 18.33
N GLY A 123 20.89 -1.50 19.20
CA GLY A 123 21.92 -0.91 20.07
C GLY A 123 22.81 0.12 19.36
N SER A 124 23.92 0.48 20.01
CA SER A 124 24.91 1.45 19.50
C SER A 124 26.33 0.99 19.87
N PRO A 125 27.13 0.45 18.93
CA PRO A 125 26.83 0.28 17.50
C PRO A 125 25.75 -0.77 17.23
N SER A 126 25.05 -0.64 16.10
CA SER A 126 23.94 -1.52 15.74
C SER A 126 24.40 -2.95 15.46
N SER A 127 23.72 -3.93 16.07
CA SER A 127 23.81 -5.33 15.73
C SER A 127 22.71 -5.71 14.73
N TRP A 128 23.10 -5.96 13.48
CA TRP A 128 22.16 -6.28 12.40
C TRP A 128 21.38 -7.57 12.63
N ASP A 129 22.00 -8.57 13.26
CA ASP A 129 21.33 -9.82 13.63
C ASP A 129 20.16 -9.57 14.60
N ILE A 130 20.38 -8.72 15.60
CA ILE A 130 19.35 -8.35 16.58
C ILE A 130 18.24 -7.50 15.91
N CYS A 131 18.61 -6.55 15.03
CA CYS A 131 17.65 -5.79 14.23
C CYS A 131 16.76 -6.71 13.37
N CYS A 132 17.36 -7.66 12.63
CA CYS A 132 16.63 -8.62 11.80
C CYS A 132 15.66 -9.46 12.63
N SER A 133 16.12 -9.89 13.81
CA SER A 133 15.33 -10.68 14.75
C SER A 133 14.10 -9.94 15.25
N HIS A 134 14.26 -8.70 15.72
CA HIS A 134 13.14 -7.87 16.16
C HIS A 134 12.19 -7.51 15.03
N LEU A 135 12.72 -7.26 13.82
CA LEU A 135 11.86 -7.04 12.66
C LEU A 135 11.04 -8.29 12.35
N CYS A 136 11.60 -9.50 12.49
CA CYS A 136 10.86 -10.75 12.25
C CYS A 136 9.72 -10.90 13.26
N ASP A 137 10.02 -10.71 14.54
CA ASP A 137 9.02 -10.80 15.61
C ASP A 137 7.88 -9.78 15.39
N HIS A 138 8.21 -8.52 15.07
CA HIS A 138 7.21 -7.48 14.81
C HIS A 138 6.34 -7.74 13.58
N MET A 139 6.93 -8.24 12.49
CA MET A 139 6.20 -8.58 11.27
C MET A 139 5.31 -9.79 11.47
N TYR A 140 5.80 -10.81 12.18
CA TYR A 140 5.04 -11.99 12.54
C TYR A 140 3.82 -11.63 13.40
N ASP A 141 4.02 -10.83 14.46
CA ASP A 141 2.93 -10.37 15.32
C ASP A 141 1.90 -9.53 14.56
N ALA A 142 2.35 -8.69 13.63
CA ALA A 142 1.47 -7.90 12.76
C ALA A 142 0.58 -8.80 11.89
N PHE A 143 1.16 -9.78 11.18
CA PHE A 143 0.39 -10.68 10.32
C PHE A 143 -0.52 -11.62 11.12
N LYS A 144 -0.04 -12.14 12.25
CA LYS A 144 -0.83 -12.98 13.16
C LYS A 144 -2.05 -12.24 13.71
N ALA A 145 -1.90 -10.96 14.07
CA ALA A 145 -3.00 -10.12 14.52
C ALA A 145 -4.04 -9.94 13.40
N LEU A 146 -3.59 -9.58 12.19
CA LEU A 146 -4.48 -9.42 11.03
C LEU A 146 -5.21 -10.71 10.66
N ARG A 147 -4.52 -11.86 10.72
CA ARG A 147 -5.11 -13.16 10.46
C ARG A 147 -6.16 -13.53 11.51
N SER A 148 -5.90 -13.22 12.77
CA SER A 148 -6.87 -13.44 13.84
C SER A 148 -8.15 -12.61 13.60
N ILE A 149 -8.01 -11.37 13.13
CA ILE A 149 -9.16 -10.54 12.71
C ILE A 149 -9.88 -11.19 11.53
N TRP A 150 -9.17 -11.57 10.47
CA TRP A 150 -9.76 -12.26 9.32
C TRP A 150 -10.58 -13.49 9.75
N LEU A 151 -9.98 -14.39 10.53
CA LEU A 151 -10.64 -15.61 11.01
C LEU A 151 -11.88 -15.29 11.84
N SER A 152 -11.84 -14.27 12.69
CA SER A 152 -13.01 -13.84 13.46
C SER A 152 -14.14 -13.33 12.55
N SER A 153 -13.80 -12.54 11.53
CA SER A 153 -14.77 -11.97 10.58
C SER A 153 -15.45 -13.00 9.67
N VAL A 154 -14.84 -14.18 9.48
CA VAL A 154 -15.38 -15.24 8.62
C VAL A 154 -15.86 -16.47 9.40
N SER A 155 -15.95 -16.36 10.73
CA SER A 155 -16.28 -17.49 11.61
C SER A 155 -17.75 -17.89 11.57
N ALA A 156 -18.66 -16.93 11.45
CA ALA A 156 -20.10 -17.15 11.27
C ALA A 156 -20.49 -16.99 9.78
N ALA A 157 -21.34 -17.87 9.27
CA ALA A 157 -21.68 -17.91 7.84
C ALA A 157 -22.34 -16.60 7.35
N GLU A 158 -23.24 -16.04 8.16
CA GLU A 158 -23.96 -14.80 7.85
C GLU A 158 -23.03 -13.59 7.86
N ASP A 159 -22.17 -13.47 8.88
CA ASP A 159 -21.17 -12.39 8.98
C ASP A 159 -20.12 -12.50 7.86
N LYS A 160 -19.74 -13.72 7.50
CA LYS A 160 -18.79 -13.99 6.41
C LYS A 160 -19.31 -13.43 5.10
N GLU A 161 -20.53 -13.76 4.70
CA GLU A 161 -21.09 -13.32 3.41
C GLU A 161 -21.12 -11.79 3.32
N ALA A 162 -21.64 -11.13 4.36
CA ALA A 162 -21.67 -9.67 4.43
C ALA A 162 -20.27 -9.04 4.39
N PHE A 163 -19.30 -9.61 5.10
CA PHE A 163 -17.93 -9.11 5.12
C PHE A 163 -17.23 -9.28 3.77
N ILE A 164 -17.39 -10.44 3.13
CA ILE A 164 -16.81 -10.71 1.81
C ILE A 164 -17.41 -9.78 0.75
N ASP A 165 -18.72 -9.52 0.81
CA ASP A 165 -19.37 -8.62 -0.14
C ASP A 165 -18.97 -7.15 0.06
N ASP A 166 -18.78 -6.69 1.31
CA ASP A 166 -18.18 -5.36 1.56
C ASP A 166 -16.75 -5.28 1.01
N LEU A 167 -15.94 -6.35 1.14
CA LEU A 167 -14.59 -6.39 0.57
C LEU A 167 -14.63 -6.35 -0.97
N LYS A 168 -15.49 -7.13 -1.62
CA LYS A 168 -15.67 -7.09 -3.08
C LYS A 168 -16.11 -5.70 -3.53
N SER A 169 -17.06 -5.09 -2.82
CA SER A 169 -17.50 -3.72 -3.13
C SER A 169 -16.36 -2.72 -2.97
N ALA A 170 -15.54 -2.87 -1.93
CA ALA A 170 -14.38 -2.01 -1.70
C ALA A 170 -13.32 -2.15 -2.81
N LEU A 171 -13.07 -3.38 -3.29
CA LEU A 171 -12.15 -3.65 -4.40
C LEU A 171 -12.66 -3.06 -5.72
N LEU A 172 -13.94 -3.23 -6.03
CA LEU A 172 -14.55 -2.66 -7.24
C LEU A 172 -14.47 -1.12 -7.24
N LYS A 173 -14.62 -0.51 -6.06
CA LYS A 173 -14.52 0.94 -5.83
C LYS A 173 -13.09 1.43 -5.63
N ASP A 174 -12.09 0.54 -5.62
CA ASP A 174 -10.72 0.96 -5.57
C ASP A 174 -10.23 1.36 -6.96
N TRP A 175 -9.76 2.60 -7.04
CA TRP A 175 -9.24 3.23 -8.24
C TRP A 175 -7.81 3.67 -7.97
N PRO A 176 -6.82 2.80 -8.27
CA PRO A 176 -5.42 3.15 -8.15
C PRO A 176 -5.09 4.38 -8.99
N ALA A 177 -4.14 5.19 -8.52
CA ALA A 177 -3.79 6.45 -9.17
C ALA A 177 -3.45 6.29 -10.66
N TYR A 178 -2.58 5.31 -10.96
CA TYR A 178 -2.14 5.02 -12.32
C TYR A 178 -3.28 4.62 -13.26
N SER A 179 -4.44 4.18 -12.74
CA SER A 179 -5.59 3.81 -13.58
C SER A 179 -6.21 5.00 -14.33
N PHE A 180 -5.86 6.23 -13.95
CA PHE A 180 -6.27 7.46 -14.63
C PHE A 180 -5.23 7.97 -15.63
N ASP A 181 -3.98 7.49 -15.59
CA ASP A 181 -2.86 8.07 -16.35
C ASP A 181 -3.11 8.01 -17.86
N SER A 182 -3.63 6.89 -18.37
CA SER A 182 -3.95 6.74 -19.79
C SER A 182 -5.00 7.75 -20.27
N ALA A 183 -6.03 8.00 -19.47
CA ALA A 183 -7.07 8.97 -19.81
C ALA A 183 -6.54 10.41 -19.81
N VAL A 184 -5.60 10.74 -18.91
CA VAL A 184 -4.92 12.04 -18.89
C VAL A 184 -4.00 12.20 -20.10
N ILE A 185 -3.22 11.17 -20.45
CA ILE A 185 -2.35 11.16 -21.63
C ILE A 185 -3.17 11.38 -22.90
N GLU A 186 -4.22 10.59 -23.12
CA GLU A 186 -5.07 10.72 -24.30
C GLU A 186 -5.73 12.11 -24.39
N ALA A 187 -6.16 12.66 -23.25
CA ALA A 187 -6.73 14.00 -23.20
C ALA A 187 -5.68 15.07 -23.54
N ALA A 188 -4.47 14.97 -22.99
CA ALA A 188 -3.34 15.87 -23.28
C ALA A 188 -2.97 15.85 -24.76
N ASP A 189 -2.82 14.66 -25.33
CA ASP A 189 -2.49 14.45 -26.73
C ASP A 189 -3.56 15.05 -27.65
N THR A 190 -4.84 14.85 -27.31
CA THR A 190 -5.97 15.37 -28.10
C THR A 190 -6.01 16.90 -28.13
N ILE A 191 -5.62 17.56 -27.03
CA ILE A 191 -5.58 19.04 -26.97
C ILE A 191 -4.23 19.62 -27.41
N GLY A 192 -3.25 18.79 -27.77
CA GLY A 192 -1.94 19.20 -28.29
C GLY A 192 -0.90 19.57 -27.21
N LEU A 193 -1.05 19.07 -25.98
CA LEU A 193 -0.06 19.27 -24.91
C LEU A 193 1.07 18.25 -25.00
N ASN A 194 2.19 18.65 -25.59
CA ASN A 194 3.41 17.85 -25.63
C ASN A 194 4.15 17.89 -24.29
N ALA A 195 4.77 16.76 -23.89
CA ALA A 195 5.57 16.63 -22.67
C ALA A 195 4.82 17.04 -21.37
N PHE A 196 3.54 16.70 -21.29
CA PHE A 196 2.69 16.98 -20.14
C PHE A 196 3.06 16.11 -18.92
N ASP A 197 3.16 16.71 -17.74
CA ASP A 197 3.38 15.99 -16.49
C ASP A 197 2.07 15.38 -15.97
N VAL A 198 1.79 14.17 -16.46
CA VAL A 198 0.59 13.39 -16.14
C VAL A 198 0.46 13.10 -14.65
N VAL A 199 1.59 12.80 -13.99
CA VAL A 199 1.63 12.40 -12.58
C VAL A 199 1.27 13.58 -11.70
N ALA A 200 1.91 14.72 -11.91
CA ALA A 200 1.62 15.94 -11.16
C ALA A 200 0.16 16.38 -11.36
N TYR A 201 -0.35 16.33 -12.60
CA TYR A 201 -1.74 16.69 -12.89
C TYR A 201 -2.75 15.76 -12.21
N ARG A 202 -2.53 14.45 -12.30
CA ARG A 202 -3.37 13.44 -11.65
C ARG A 202 -3.42 13.68 -10.14
N ASP A 203 -2.27 13.86 -9.49
CA ASP A 203 -2.22 13.92 -8.03
C ASP A 203 -3.04 15.10 -7.46
N ILE A 204 -3.25 16.17 -8.25
CA ILE A 204 -4.11 17.31 -7.90
C ILE A 204 -5.60 16.93 -7.97
N HIS A 205 -6.00 16.05 -8.89
CA HIS A 205 -7.40 15.81 -9.26
C HIS A 205 -7.94 14.42 -8.93
N ILE A 206 -7.08 13.49 -8.55
CA ILE A 206 -7.42 12.07 -8.32
C ILE A 206 -8.61 11.87 -7.38
N GLU A 207 -8.72 12.65 -6.31
CA GLU A 207 -9.81 12.52 -5.34
C GLU A 207 -11.17 13.00 -5.89
N SER A 208 -11.21 13.91 -6.86
CA SER A 208 -12.46 14.25 -7.54
C SER A 208 -12.86 13.15 -8.53
N TRP A 209 -11.89 12.57 -9.24
CA TRP A 209 -12.13 11.49 -10.20
C TRP A 209 -12.57 10.19 -9.51
N ARG A 210 -11.97 9.84 -8.38
CA ARG A 210 -12.42 8.73 -7.51
C ARG A 210 -13.85 8.92 -7.03
N ARG A 211 -14.20 10.13 -6.58
CA ARG A 211 -15.58 10.46 -6.17
C ARG A 211 -16.55 10.30 -7.33
N LEU A 212 -16.18 10.75 -8.53
CA LEU A 212 -17.00 10.56 -9.73
C LEU A 212 -17.20 9.08 -10.06
N ALA A 213 -16.12 8.30 -10.07
CA ALA A 213 -16.16 6.88 -10.37
C ALA A 213 -17.08 6.10 -9.41
N ASN A 214 -17.13 6.50 -8.13
CA ASN A 214 -17.96 5.86 -7.11
C ASN A 214 -19.47 6.03 -7.29
N PHE A 215 -19.93 6.89 -8.20
CA PHE A 215 -21.36 6.99 -8.55
C PHE A 215 -21.84 5.88 -9.49
N PHE A 216 -20.92 5.11 -10.07
CA PHE A 216 -21.22 4.06 -11.03
C PHE A 216 -21.09 2.69 -10.38
N GLN A 217 -21.98 1.77 -10.77
CA GLN A 217 -21.91 0.38 -10.33
C GLN A 217 -20.97 -0.44 -11.22
N ASP A 218 -20.94 -0.12 -12.51
CA ASP A 218 -20.10 -0.77 -13.50
C ASP A 218 -18.77 -0.02 -13.69
N ARG A 219 -17.67 -0.79 -13.76
CA ARG A 219 -16.30 -0.23 -13.85
C ARG A 219 -16.03 0.39 -15.21
N ASP A 220 -16.58 -0.16 -16.28
CA ASP A 220 -16.37 0.37 -17.64
C ASP A 220 -17.15 1.67 -17.86
N GLU A 221 -18.36 1.76 -17.33
CA GLU A 221 -19.15 2.99 -17.30
C GLU A 221 -18.45 4.09 -16.48
N ALA A 222 -17.96 3.74 -15.28
CA ALA A 222 -17.18 4.65 -14.46
C ALA A 222 -15.95 5.19 -15.21
N HIS A 223 -15.20 4.29 -15.87
CA HIS A 223 -14.02 4.67 -16.64
C HIS A 223 -14.35 5.62 -17.79
N LYS A 224 -15.42 5.33 -18.56
CA LYS A 224 -15.89 6.22 -19.63
C LYS A 224 -16.30 7.59 -19.10
N ALA A 225 -17.01 7.64 -17.97
CA ALA A 225 -17.45 8.89 -17.37
C ALA A 225 -16.27 9.74 -16.87
N VAL A 226 -15.32 9.11 -16.17
CA VAL A 226 -14.12 9.79 -15.68
C VAL A 226 -13.25 10.28 -16.85
N LYS A 227 -13.04 9.47 -17.89
CA LYS A 227 -12.29 9.88 -19.08
C LYS A 227 -12.88 11.13 -19.74
N ARG A 228 -14.21 11.20 -19.87
CA ARG A 228 -14.89 12.42 -20.37
C ARG A 228 -14.68 13.62 -19.44
N ALA A 229 -14.78 13.42 -18.13
CA ALA A 229 -14.57 14.48 -17.16
C ALA A 229 -13.13 15.03 -17.20
N ILE A 230 -12.12 14.15 -17.27
CA ILE A 230 -10.72 14.52 -17.45
C ILE A 230 -10.54 15.36 -18.71
N PHE A 231 -11.08 14.89 -19.84
CA PHE A 231 -10.97 15.62 -21.10
C PHE A 231 -11.58 17.03 -21.03
N VAL A 232 -12.81 17.14 -20.52
CA VAL A 232 -13.50 18.44 -20.37
C VAL A 232 -12.72 19.36 -19.43
N GLN A 233 -12.21 18.82 -18.33
CA GLN A 233 -11.42 19.56 -17.36
C GLN A 233 -10.12 20.10 -17.96
N MET A 234 -9.36 19.26 -18.66
CA MET A 234 -8.11 19.66 -19.31
C MET A 234 -8.37 20.70 -20.40
N LYS A 235 -9.37 20.47 -21.25
CA LYS A 235 -9.78 21.43 -22.28
C LYS A 235 -10.19 22.78 -21.69
N GLY A 236 -10.92 22.78 -20.58
CA GLY A 236 -11.31 24.01 -19.88
C GLY A 236 -10.13 24.77 -19.27
N GLN A 237 -9.09 24.07 -18.83
CA GLN A 237 -7.92 24.67 -18.18
C GLN A 237 -6.85 25.15 -19.18
N PHE A 238 -6.65 24.43 -20.28
CA PHE A 238 -5.54 24.66 -21.22
C PHE A 238 -6.00 25.13 -22.61
N GLY A 239 -7.29 25.02 -22.94
CA GLY A 239 -7.82 25.35 -24.27
C GLY A 239 -7.54 24.29 -25.34
N ASP A 240 -8.00 24.56 -26.58
CA ASP A 240 -7.67 23.74 -27.77
C ASP A 240 -6.45 24.33 -28.49
N LEU A 241 -5.24 23.83 -28.20
CA LEU A 241 -4.01 24.31 -28.86
C LEU A 241 -3.87 23.79 -30.30
N ALA A 242 -4.60 22.72 -30.65
CA ALA A 242 -4.67 22.16 -32.00
C ALA A 242 -5.28 23.11 -33.06
N SER A 243 -5.75 24.29 -32.65
CA SER A 243 -6.40 25.28 -33.52
C SER A 243 -5.47 26.38 -34.04
N THR A 244 -4.18 26.33 -33.69
CA THR A 244 -3.22 27.38 -34.07
C THR A 244 -2.43 26.93 -35.31
N PRO A 245 -2.70 27.48 -36.51
CA PRO A 245 -2.01 27.13 -37.75
C PRO A 245 -0.54 27.55 -37.75
#